data_AF-A0A3D3CP41-F1
#
_entry.id   AF-A0A3D3CP41-F1
#
_cell.length_a   1.000
_cell.length_b   1.000
_cell.length_c   1.000
_cell.angle_alpha   90.00
_cell.angle_beta   90.00
_cell.angle_gamma   90.00
#
_symmetry.space_group_name_H-M   'P 1'
#
loop_
_entity.id
_entity.type
_entity.pdbx_description
1 polymer ?
#
loop_
_entity_poly.entity_id
_entity_poly.type
_entity_poly.pdbx_seq_one_letter_code
_entity_poly.pdbx_strand_id
1 'polypeptide(L)'
;MLYFISFIYGSSLFYVHRFFPITGIFLSLILLAVFVVKRRHRVLPVAVLIIIAVSGFYSAKASYAPEQPFPDIGGDAYFLNPGGSANPLSGSMAINETDAGSAGFFQRARLKINKNIRDNFSEESAAFLMSIITGERSLTAKETKDAFNSTGLAHILSISGAHFGLLLFMLFRVFRFSVKRLPYNLFVRLSLYLTPSQIAAMLCAPFMIAYLGISGMSIPSIRAFIMISLFLFGLLIQRKGFWLNTLLFAAVVIILIRPDSILDLSFQLSFIAVLCIGIVAQRSAKTEEDAEERQDGSIEPGADSKLYTLTSNLLRRCSTALKISLAASIGTAPLVAYYFHYFSVISPLTNLIFTPVIGFVILPAALVLSFVSLVFNVFPLHSLIDAVTFFVLALIKNIARLNFIDIKIPAFPFILPITFYLGILGYVIARLRATK
;
A
#
# COMPACT_ATOMS: atom_id res chain seq x y z
N MET A 1 -29.36 -1.38 22.56
CA MET A 1 -28.11 -1.07 21.81
C MET A 1 -27.88 -2.01 20.62
N LEU A 2 -27.85 -3.34 20.79
CA LEU A 2 -27.75 -4.33 19.68
C LEU A 2 -28.90 -4.27 18.66
N TYR A 3 -30.13 -4.01 19.11
CA TYR A 3 -31.30 -3.80 18.24
C TYR A 3 -31.26 -2.48 17.47
N PHE A 4 -30.74 -1.41 18.11
CA PHE A 4 -30.57 -0.10 17.46
C PHE A 4 -29.47 -0.13 16.41
N ILE A 5 -28.38 -0.86 16.70
CA ILE A 5 -27.32 -1.15 15.73
C ILE A 5 -27.85 -2.00 14.58
N SER A 6 -28.68 -3.02 14.84
CA SER A 6 -29.29 -3.87 13.78
C SER A 6 -30.29 -3.10 12.91
N PHE A 7 -31.03 -2.15 13.48
CA PHE A 7 -31.97 -1.29 12.76
C PHE A 7 -31.26 -0.29 11.84
N ILE A 8 -30.18 0.35 12.31
CA ILE A 8 -29.30 1.18 11.47
C ILE A 8 -28.58 0.30 10.43
N TYR A 9 -28.14 -0.91 10.80
CA TYR A 9 -27.52 -1.86 9.89
C TYR A 9 -28.46 -2.24 8.73
N GLY A 10 -29.73 -2.55 9.02
CA GLY A 10 -30.71 -2.97 8.02
C GLY A 10 -31.12 -1.84 7.08
N SER A 11 -31.29 -0.63 7.61
CA SER A 11 -31.76 0.54 6.84
C SER A 11 -30.66 1.10 5.92
N SER A 12 -29.42 1.13 6.39
CA SER A 12 -28.26 1.62 5.63
C SER A 12 -27.77 0.63 4.57
N LEU A 13 -27.83 -0.69 4.84
CA LEU A 13 -27.41 -1.70 3.84
C LEU A 13 -28.36 -1.72 2.64
N PHE A 14 -29.66 -1.53 2.85
CA PHE A 14 -30.66 -1.60 1.78
C PHE A 14 -30.45 -0.51 0.72
N TYR A 15 -30.06 0.70 1.14
CA TYR A 15 -29.79 1.81 0.22
C TYR A 15 -28.43 1.68 -0.50
N VAL A 16 -27.39 1.23 0.20
CA VAL A 16 -26.07 0.99 -0.43
C VAL A 16 -26.14 -0.21 -1.37
N HIS A 17 -26.93 -1.26 -1.05
CA HIS A 17 -27.18 -2.38 -1.96
C HIS A 17 -27.90 -1.98 -3.25
N ARG A 18 -28.79 -0.99 -3.18
CA ARG A 18 -29.63 -0.58 -4.32
C ARG A 18 -28.89 0.24 -5.36
N PHE A 19 -27.88 1.03 -4.97
CA PHE A 19 -27.13 1.90 -5.88
C PHE A 19 -25.64 1.56 -6.03
N PHE A 20 -25.02 0.90 -5.05
CA PHE A 20 -23.60 0.52 -5.06
C PHE A 20 -23.37 -0.85 -4.36
N PRO A 21 -23.91 -1.96 -4.92
CA PRO A 21 -23.99 -3.26 -4.24
C PRO A 21 -22.63 -3.82 -3.81
N ILE A 22 -21.57 -3.57 -4.57
CA ILE A 22 -20.23 -4.12 -4.30
C ILE A 22 -19.61 -3.50 -3.05
N THR A 23 -19.86 -2.21 -2.79
CA THR A 23 -19.07 -1.42 -1.82
C THR A 23 -19.66 -1.39 -0.43
N GLY A 24 -20.99 -1.45 -0.30
CA GLY A 24 -21.66 -1.65 1.00
C GLY A 24 -21.35 -3.01 1.61
N ILE A 25 -21.27 -4.04 0.78
CA ILE A 25 -20.86 -5.39 1.17
C ILE A 25 -19.36 -5.42 1.50
N PHE A 26 -18.52 -4.71 0.73
CA PHE A 26 -17.09 -4.62 0.99
C PHE A 26 -16.77 -4.01 2.35
N LEU A 27 -17.46 -2.94 2.70
CA LEU A 27 -17.32 -2.28 3.99
C LEU A 27 -17.78 -3.18 5.13
N SER A 28 -18.93 -3.82 4.98
CA SER A 28 -19.45 -4.75 5.99
C SER A 28 -18.55 -5.98 6.14
N LEU A 29 -17.91 -6.47 5.06
CA LEU A 29 -16.90 -7.51 5.09
C LEU A 29 -15.61 -7.11 5.81
N ILE A 30 -15.07 -5.90 5.55
CA ILE A 30 -13.88 -5.38 6.25
C ILE A 30 -14.18 -5.23 7.75
N LEU A 31 -15.32 -4.64 8.08
CA LEU A 31 -15.76 -4.41 9.46
C LEU A 31 -16.04 -5.73 10.20
N LEU A 32 -16.62 -6.71 9.52
CA LEU A 32 -16.91 -8.03 10.05
C LEU A 32 -15.62 -8.86 10.22
N ALA A 33 -14.71 -8.86 9.25
CA ALA A 33 -13.38 -9.49 9.35
C ALA A 33 -12.60 -8.96 10.56
N VAL A 34 -12.69 -7.67 10.78
CA VAL A 34 -12.08 -6.98 11.91
C VAL A 34 -12.74 -7.34 13.26
N PHE A 35 -14.07 -7.37 13.31
CA PHE A 35 -14.82 -7.76 14.50
C PHE A 35 -14.53 -9.22 14.89
N VAL A 36 -14.38 -10.08 13.88
CA VAL A 36 -14.07 -11.50 14.01
C VAL A 36 -12.64 -11.73 14.52
N VAL A 37 -11.65 -11.02 13.97
CA VAL A 37 -10.23 -11.19 14.35
C VAL A 37 -9.95 -10.72 15.78
N LYS A 38 -10.84 -9.93 16.42
CA LYS A 38 -10.59 -9.47 17.80
C LYS A 38 -11.85 -9.25 18.63
N ARG A 39 -12.14 -10.21 19.52
CA ARG A 39 -13.19 -10.19 20.56
C ARG A 39 -12.87 -9.27 21.76
N ARG A 40 -12.27 -8.09 21.54
CA ARG A 40 -11.95 -7.12 22.62
C ARG A 40 -12.73 -5.83 22.40
N HIS A 41 -13.39 -5.34 23.45
CA HIS A 41 -14.31 -4.17 23.51
C HIS A 41 -13.83 -2.85 22.86
N ARG A 42 -12.59 -2.74 22.35
CA ARG A 42 -12.00 -1.52 21.80
C ARG A 42 -12.07 -1.38 20.27
N VAL A 43 -12.46 -2.43 19.54
CA VAL A 43 -12.58 -2.39 18.07
C VAL A 43 -14.00 -2.00 17.61
N LEU A 44 -15.00 -2.32 18.44
CA LEU A 44 -16.40 -1.99 18.23
C LEU A 44 -16.69 -0.49 18.01
N PRO A 45 -16.11 0.45 18.78
CA PRO A 45 -16.43 1.87 18.63
C PRO A 45 -15.99 2.42 17.27
N VAL A 46 -14.83 1.97 16.78
CA VAL A 46 -14.23 2.42 15.53
C VAL A 46 -15.01 1.88 14.33
N ALA A 47 -15.39 0.60 14.39
CA ALA A 47 -16.23 -0.02 13.38
C ALA A 47 -17.62 0.65 13.29
N VAL A 48 -18.22 0.97 14.44
CA VAL A 48 -19.50 1.72 14.52
C VAL A 48 -19.34 3.13 13.94
N LEU A 49 -18.23 3.82 14.20
CA LEU A 49 -17.98 5.15 13.63
C LEU A 49 -17.88 5.13 12.11
N ILE A 50 -17.23 4.10 11.54
CA ILE A 50 -17.18 3.91 10.07
C ILE A 50 -18.59 3.71 9.51
N ILE A 51 -19.41 2.88 10.15
CA ILE A 51 -20.78 2.62 9.70
C ILE A 51 -21.60 3.91 9.72
N ILE A 52 -21.49 4.71 10.79
CA ILE A 52 -22.20 5.99 10.92
C ILE A 52 -21.75 6.97 9.84
N ALA A 53 -20.43 7.13 9.64
CA ALA A 53 -19.88 8.04 8.64
C ALA A 53 -20.32 7.67 7.21
N VAL A 54 -20.26 6.37 6.88
CA VAL A 54 -20.67 5.89 5.57
C VAL A 54 -22.18 5.99 5.37
N SER A 55 -22.98 5.59 6.38
CA SER A 55 -24.45 5.71 6.32
C SER A 55 -24.90 7.16 6.16
N GLY A 56 -24.29 8.09 6.92
CA GLY A 56 -24.59 9.52 6.82
C GLY A 56 -24.28 10.10 5.45
N PHE A 57 -23.15 9.72 4.84
CA PHE A 57 -22.79 10.17 3.50
C PHE A 57 -23.75 9.66 2.42
N TYR A 58 -24.09 8.37 2.42
CA TYR A 58 -25.02 7.83 1.43
C TYR A 58 -26.43 8.39 1.59
N SER A 59 -26.88 8.64 2.83
CA SER A 59 -28.15 9.32 3.09
C SER A 59 -28.15 10.76 2.57
N ALA A 60 -27.04 11.49 2.71
CA ALA A 60 -26.88 12.84 2.18
C ALA A 60 -26.83 12.85 0.65
N LYS A 61 -26.07 11.95 0.02
CA LYS A 61 -25.96 11.88 -1.44
C LYS A 61 -27.27 11.43 -2.12
N ALA A 62 -28.03 10.54 -1.48
CA ALA A 62 -29.38 10.16 -1.94
C ALA A 62 -30.38 11.34 -1.86
N SER A 63 -30.17 12.28 -0.95
CA SER A 63 -31.01 13.49 -0.82
C SER A 63 -30.67 14.57 -1.86
N TYR A 64 -29.50 14.47 -2.51
CA TYR A 64 -28.98 15.43 -3.49
C TYR A 64 -28.83 14.87 -4.91
N ALA A 65 -29.26 13.62 -5.16
CA ALA A 65 -29.20 13.04 -6.50
C ALA A 65 -30.35 13.60 -7.34
N PRO A 66 -30.10 14.44 -8.38
CA PRO A 66 -31.15 14.74 -9.35
C PRO A 66 -31.53 13.44 -10.06
N GLU A 67 -32.82 13.28 -10.37
CA GLU A 67 -33.32 12.24 -11.27
C GLU A 67 -32.73 12.48 -12.66
N GLN A 68 -31.50 12.03 -12.88
CA GLN A 68 -30.91 11.93 -14.20
C GLN A 68 -31.41 10.61 -14.80
N PRO A 69 -32.15 10.63 -15.93
CA PRO A 69 -32.47 9.40 -16.63
C PRO A 69 -31.13 8.77 -17.05
N PHE A 70 -30.92 7.53 -16.62
CA PHE A 70 -29.76 6.76 -17.05
C PHE A 70 -29.72 6.75 -18.58
N PRO A 71 -28.56 7.02 -19.22
CA PRO A 71 -28.44 6.78 -20.65
C PRO A 71 -28.77 5.31 -20.88
N ASP A 72 -29.58 5.03 -21.90
CA ASP A 72 -29.99 3.69 -22.32
C ASP A 72 -28.77 2.95 -22.90
N ILE A 73 -27.91 2.47 -22.01
CA ILE A 73 -26.80 1.59 -22.35
C ILE A 73 -27.38 0.19 -22.22
N GLY A 74 -27.59 -0.50 -23.35
CA GLY A 74 -28.26 -1.80 -23.42
C GLY A 74 -27.90 -2.76 -22.27
N GLY A 75 -28.90 -3.51 -21.80
CA GLY A 75 -28.96 -4.23 -20.53
C GLY A 75 -27.81 -5.18 -20.16
N ASP A 76 -26.89 -5.45 -21.08
CA ASP A 76 -25.72 -6.31 -20.87
C ASP A 76 -24.51 -5.54 -20.29
N ALA A 77 -24.46 -4.22 -20.42
CA ALA A 77 -23.35 -3.39 -19.93
C ALA A 77 -23.33 -3.23 -18.40
N TYR A 78 -24.47 -3.41 -17.72
CA TYR A 78 -24.55 -3.31 -16.26
C TYR A 78 -23.97 -4.52 -15.52
N PHE A 79 -23.76 -5.64 -16.23
CA PHE A 79 -23.20 -6.88 -15.68
C PHE A 79 -21.74 -7.15 -16.10
N LEU A 80 -21.24 -6.40 -17.07
CA LEU A 80 -19.88 -6.56 -17.59
C LEU A 80 -18.91 -5.60 -16.90
N ASN A 81 -17.73 -6.13 -16.56
CA ASN A 81 -16.75 -5.43 -15.75
C ASN A 81 -16.12 -4.23 -16.49
N PRO A 82 -15.80 -3.12 -15.78
CA PRO A 82 -15.31 -1.85 -16.34
C PRO A 82 -14.05 -1.91 -17.23
N GLY A 83 -13.32 -3.02 -17.27
CA GLY A 83 -12.04 -3.13 -17.97
C GLY A 83 -12.10 -3.09 -19.51
N GLY A 84 -13.29 -2.97 -20.12
CA GLY A 84 -13.49 -2.85 -21.56
C GLY A 84 -13.63 -1.41 -22.11
N SER A 85 -13.87 -0.42 -21.25
CA SER A 85 -14.03 0.98 -21.66
C SER A 85 -12.85 1.79 -21.17
N ALA A 86 -12.14 2.43 -22.10
CA ALA A 86 -11.05 3.35 -21.83
C ALA A 86 -11.41 4.28 -20.66
N ASN A 87 -10.52 4.31 -19.66
CA ASN A 87 -10.59 5.15 -18.47
C ASN A 87 -10.92 6.61 -18.88
N PRO A 88 -12.12 7.15 -18.59
CA PRO A 88 -12.42 8.55 -18.89
C PRO A 88 -11.75 9.51 -17.89
N LEU A 89 -11.15 8.98 -16.83
CA LEU A 89 -10.58 9.73 -15.71
C LEU A 89 -9.05 9.69 -15.67
N SER A 90 -8.42 9.57 -16.83
CA SER A 90 -7.03 10.03 -17.03
C SER A 90 -7.03 11.42 -17.68
N GLY A 91 -7.99 12.27 -17.31
CA GLY A 91 -7.87 13.70 -17.54
C GLY A 91 -6.74 14.19 -16.66
N SER A 92 -5.58 14.47 -17.27
CA SER A 92 -4.68 15.46 -16.72
C SER A 92 -5.53 16.71 -16.50
N MET A 93 -5.84 17.00 -15.23
CA MET A 93 -6.35 18.31 -14.88
C MET A 93 -5.25 19.28 -15.33
N ALA A 94 -5.46 19.91 -16.48
CA ALA A 94 -4.73 21.10 -16.85
C ALA A 94 -5.19 22.16 -15.86
N ILE A 95 -4.34 22.45 -14.87
CA ILE A 95 -4.61 23.47 -13.86
C ILE A 95 -3.69 24.64 -14.15
N ASN A 96 -4.31 25.81 -14.26
CA ASN A 96 -3.73 27.12 -14.53
C ASN A 96 -2.49 27.40 -13.66
N GLU A 97 -1.51 28.08 -14.27
CA GLU A 97 -0.19 28.42 -13.71
C GLU A 97 -0.19 29.39 -12.51
N THR A 98 -1.31 29.58 -11.80
CA THR A 98 -1.45 30.64 -10.79
C THR A 98 -1.92 30.12 -9.44
N ASP A 99 -1.14 29.24 -8.80
CA ASP A 99 -1.24 29.02 -7.35
C ASP A 99 0.10 29.38 -6.69
N ALA A 100 0.23 30.68 -6.40
CA ALA A 100 1.34 31.25 -5.63
C ALA A 100 1.21 30.85 -4.14
N GLY A 101 1.60 29.62 -3.82
CA GLY A 101 1.61 29.06 -2.47
C GLY A 101 2.57 27.86 -2.33
N SER A 102 2.49 27.13 -1.21
CA SER A 102 3.28 25.89 -0.98
C SER A 102 3.05 24.83 -2.07
N ALA A 103 1.86 24.80 -2.69
CA ALA A 103 1.57 24.01 -3.88
C ALA A 103 2.48 24.37 -5.07
N GLY A 104 2.74 25.66 -5.30
CA GLY A 104 3.68 26.14 -6.31
C GLY A 104 5.15 25.80 -6.00
N PHE A 105 5.54 25.73 -4.72
CA PHE A 105 6.88 25.27 -4.33
C PHE A 105 7.10 23.80 -4.70
N PHE A 106 6.18 22.90 -4.30
CA PHE A 106 6.30 21.48 -4.61
C PHE A 106 6.22 21.22 -6.12
N GLN A 107 5.39 21.98 -6.84
CA GLN A 107 5.31 21.88 -8.29
C GLN A 107 6.62 22.30 -8.97
N ARG A 108 7.22 23.43 -8.57
CA ARG A 108 8.54 23.87 -9.09
C ARG A 108 9.63 22.84 -8.76
N ALA A 109 9.64 22.32 -7.54
CA ALA A 109 10.56 21.26 -7.14
C ALA A 109 10.40 20.01 -8.00
N ARG A 110 9.16 19.57 -8.25
CA ARG A 110 8.83 18.44 -9.13
C ARG A 110 9.30 18.66 -10.57
N LEU A 111 9.07 19.85 -11.14
CA LEU A 111 9.54 20.18 -12.48
C LEU A 111 11.06 20.19 -12.57
N LYS A 112 11.75 20.76 -11.57
CA LYS A 112 13.22 20.77 -11.50
C LYS A 112 13.79 19.35 -11.37
N ILE A 113 13.20 18.52 -10.50
CA ILE A 113 13.58 17.10 -10.36
C ILE A 113 13.38 16.37 -11.69
N ASN A 114 12.20 16.50 -12.31
CA ASN A 114 11.89 15.82 -13.56
C ASN A 114 12.78 16.26 -14.72
N LYS A 115 13.17 17.54 -14.78
CA LYS A 115 14.14 18.03 -15.75
C LYS A 115 15.51 17.40 -15.50
N ASN A 116 16.01 17.50 -14.27
CA ASN A 116 17.33 16.99 -13.94
C ASN A 116 17.42 15.45 -14.10
N ILE A 117 16.35 14.69 -13.81
CA ILE A 117 16.29 13.25 -14.11
C ILE A 117 16.35 13.00 -15.63
N ARG A 118 15.61 13.76 -16.44
CA ARG A 118 15.67 13.62 -17.91
C ARG A 118 17.05 13.91 -18.49
N ASP A 119 17.74 14.91 -17.94
CA ASP A 119 19.03 15.36 -18.46
C ASP A 119 20.20 14.43 -18.06
N ASN A 120 20.04 13.60 -17.03
CA ASN A 120 21.13 12.79 -16.45
C ASN A 120 20.94 11.27 -16.55
N PHE A 121 19.78 10.78 -16.97
CA PHE A 121 19.48 9.35 -17.04
C PHE A 121 19.05 8.94 -18.45
N SER A 122 19.23 7.66 -18.79
CA SER A 122 18.68 7.11 -20.03
C SER A 122 17.15 7.29 -20.10
N GLU A 123 16.59 7.41 -21.31
CA GLU A 123 15.16 7.73 -21.51
C GLU A 123 14.23 6.78 -20.73
N GLU A 124 14.54 5.48 -20.74
CA GLU A 124 13.73 4.47 -20.06
C GLU A 124 13.85 4.54 -18.53
N SER A 125 15.08 4.65 -18.00
CA SER A 125 15.30 4.82 -16.57
C SER A 125 14.70 6.12 -16.07
N ALA A 126 14.85 7.22 -16.83
CA ALA A 126 14.27 8.51 -16.49
C ALA A 126 12.74 8.42 -16.38
N ALA A 127 12.08 7.80 -17.36
CA ALA A 127 10.64 7.59 -17.35
C ALA A 127 10.19 6.75 -16.14
N PHE A 128 10.93 5.71 -15.79
CA PHE A 128 10.65 4.89 -14.62
C PHE A 128 10.87 5.66 -13.30
N LEU A 129 12.00 6.33 -13.13
CA LEU A 129 12.34 7.10 -11.93
C LEU A 129 11.34 8.25 -11.69
N MET A 130 10.96 8.98 -12.73
CA MET A 130 9.92 10.01 -12.63
C MET A 130 8.57 9.41 -12.20
N SER A 131 8.22 8.21 -12.67
CA SER A 131 6.97 7.55 -12.28
C SER A 131 6.90 7.20 -10.79
N ILE A 132 8.02 6.77 -10.19
CA ILE A 132 8.07 6.32 -8.78
C ILE A 132 8.42 7.45 -7.79
N ILE A 133 9.06 8.53 -8.25
CA ILE A 133 9.43 9.67 -7.39
C ILE A 133 8.36 10.76 -7.44
N THR A 134 8.00 11.22 -8.63
CA THR A 134 7.11 12.38 -8.83
C THR A 134 5.71 12.01 -9.31
N GLY A 135 5.50 10.74 -9.69
CA GLY A 135 4.19 10.24 -10.12
C GLY A 135 3.91 10.51 -11.60
N GLU A 136 4.91 10.93 -12.37
CA GLU A 136 4.78 11.24 -13.80
C GLU A 136 4.83 9.97 -14.64
N ARG A 137 3.70 9.54 -15.22
CA ARG A 137 3.58 8.29 -16.01
C ARG A 137 3.44 8.48 -17.51
N SER A 138 3.34 9.73 -17.95
CA SER A 138 3.13 10.09 -19.36
C SER A 138 4.26 9.58 -20.24
N LEU A 139 5.49 9.60 -19.73
CA LEU A 139 6.71 9.22 -20.45
C LEU A 139 7.00 7.72 -20.43
N THR A 140 6.28 6.92 -19.63
CA THR A 140 6.52 5.48 -19.57
C THR A 140 5.96 4.80 -20.82
N ALA A 141 6.85 4.18 -21.60
CA ALA A 141 6.50 3.42 -22.80
C ALA A 141 5.45 2.32 -22.51
N LYS A 142 4.60 2.05 -23.51
CA LYS A 142 3.56 1.02 -23.41
C LYS A 142 4.17 -0.37 -23.16
N GLU A 143 5.29 -0.68 -23.82
CA GLU A 143 6.03 -1.94 -23.60
C GLU A 143 6.41 -2.13 -22.12
N THR A 144 6.95 -1.10 -21.46
CA THR A 144 7.30 -1.15 -20.04
C THR A 144 6.05 -1.30 -19.17
N LYS A 145 4.96 -0.59 -19.48
CA LYS A 145 3.67 -0.76 -18.77
C LYS A 145 3.16 -2.20 -18.86
N ASP A 146 3.17 -2.78 -20.06
CA ASP A 146 2.70 -4.14 -20.32
C ASP A 146 3.59 -5.17 -19.62
N ALA A 147 4.92 -4.98 -19.61
CA ALA A 147 5.85 -5.83 -18.88
C ALA A 147 5.62 -5.79 -17.35
N PHE A 148 5.35 -4.62 -16.78
CA PHE A 148 5.01 -4.50 -15.35
C PHE A 148 3.64 -5.11 -15.04
N ASN A 149 2.67 -5.02 -15.96
CA ASN A 149 1.35 -5.64 -15.80
C ASN A 149 1.46 -7.17 -15.81
N SER A 150 2.12 -7.76 -16.80
CA SER A 150 2.24 -9.22 -16.93
C SER A 150 3.04 -9.84 -15.77
N THR A 151 4.09 -9.17 -15.30
CA THR A 151 4.91 -9.62 -14.16
C THR A 151 4.28 -9.36 -12.79
N GLY A 152 3.11 -8.71 -12.72
CA GLY A 152 2.41 -8.42 -11.46
C GLY A 152 3.06 -7.30 -10.65
N LEU A 153 3.89 -6.47 -11.29
CA LEU A 153 4.61 -5.33 -10.72
C LEU A 153 3.92 -3.99 -11.03
N ALA A 154 2.75 -3.98 -11.68
CA ALA A 154 2.00 -2.78 -12.04
C ALA A 154 1.85 -1.75 -10.90
N HIS A 155 1.69 -2.24 -9.66
CA HIS A 155 1.58 -1.41 -8.47
C HIS A 155 2.85 -0.62 -8.13
N ILE A 156 4.01 -0.99 -8.69
CA ILE A 156 5.29 -0.29 -8.54
C ILE A 156 5.34 0.95 -9.44
N LEU A 157 4.77 0.87 -10.65
CA LEU A 157 4.72 1.97 -11.61
C LEU A 157 3.80 3.13 -11.16
N SER A 158 3.07 2.91 -10.08
CA SER A 158 2.40 3.92 -9.30
C SER A 158 3.17 4.14 -8.02
N ILE A 159 3.28 5.40 -7.58
CA ILE A 159 3.62 5.67 -6.18
C ILE A 159 2.63 4.90 -5.30
N SER A 160 3.18 4.00 -4.49
CA SER A 160 2.43 3.02 -3.74
C SER A 160 2.67 3.18 -2.24
N GLY A 161 1.74 2.68 -1.42
CA GLY A 161 1.90 2.71 0.03
C GLY A 161 3.14 1.94 0.51
N ALA A 162 3.61 0.95 -0.26
CA ALA A 162 4.84 0.23 0.03
C ALA A 162 6.07 1.14 -0.06
N HIS A 163 6.19 1.98 -1.09
CA HIS A 163 7.29 2.95 -1.22
C HIS A 163 7.34 3.91 -0.02
N PHE A 164 6.18 4.44 0.37
CA PHE A 164 6.03 5.27 1.56
C PHE A 164 6.45 4.56 2.85
N GLY A 165 5.97 3.33 3.07
CA GLY A 165 6.30 2.55 4.26
C GLY A 165 7.77 2.16 4.34
N LEU A 166 8.37 1.87 3.18
CA LEU A 166 9.77 1.49 3.06
C LEU A 166 10.72 2.66 3.28
N LEU A 167 10.42 3.81 2.67
CA LEU A 167 11.12 5.07 2.91
C LEU A 167 11.09 5.41 4.40
N LEU A 168 9.92 5.31 5.03
CA LEU A 168 9.79 5.53 6.47
C LEU A 168 10.66 4.55 7.25
N PHE A 169 10.61 3.26 6.94
CA PHE A 169 11.41 2.25 7.64
C PHE A 169 12.91 2.55 7.57
N MET A 170 13.42 2.94 6.39
CA MET A 170 14.82 3.30 6.21
C MET A 170 15.20 4.56 6.97
N LEU A 171 14.44 5.66 6.80
CA LEU A 171 14.68 6.92 7.51
C LEU A 171 14.62 6.71 9.02
N PHE A 172 13.64 5.96 9.50
CA PHE A 172 13.47 5.66 10.91
C PHE A 172 14.67 4.89 11.46
N ARG A 173 15.18 3.88 10.74
CA ARG A 173 16.39 3.15 11.14
C ARG A 173 17.62 4.05 11.17
N VAL A 174 17.82 4.87 10.14
CA VAL A 174 18.95 5.80 10.05
C VAL A 174 18.89 6.79 11.20
N PHE A 175 17.78 7.51 11.39
CA PHE A 175 17.64 8.49 12.46
C PHE A 175 17.75 7.85 13.84
N ARG A 176 17.13 6.68 14.06
CA ARG A 176 17.25 5.98 15.34
C ARG A 176 18.69 5.53 15.61
N PHE A 177 19.42 5.07 14.59
CA PHE A 177 20.82 4.70 14.71
C PHE A 177 21.68 5.92 15.02
N SER A 178 21.49 7.03 14.30
CA SER A 178 22.20 8.30 14.52
C SER A 178 21.97 8.85 15.92
N VAL A 179 20.72 8.83 16.40
CA VAL A 179 20.37 9.29 17.76
C VAL A 179 21.08 8.46 18.83
N LYS A 180 21.19 7.14 18.65
CA LYS A 180 21.92 6.27 19.60
C LYS A 180 23.44 6.46 19.59
N ARG A 181 23.99 7.08 18.54
CA ARG A 181 25.42 7.35 18.38
C ARG A 181 25.80 8.80 18.76
N LEU A 182 24.85 9.61 19.20
CA LEU A 182 25.11 10.97 19.68
C LEU A 182 26.02 10.96 20.93
N PRO A 183 26.83 12.01 21.13
CA PRO A 183 27.72 12.11 22.29
C PRO A 183 26.92 11.97 23.60
N TYR A 184 27.53 11.28 24.57
CA TYR A 184 26.90 10.83 25.82
C TYR A 184 26.08 11.93 26.52
N ASN A 185 26.64 13.15 26.61
CA ASN A 185 26.00 14.28 27.29
C ASN A 185 24.68 14.71 26.64
N LEU A 186 24.60 14.65 25.30
CA LEU A 186 23.39 15.00 24.55
C LEU A 186 22.38 13.85 24.57
N PHE A 187 22.86 12.61 24.45
CA PHE A 187 22.02 11.41 24.53
C PHE A 187 21.32 11.29 25.89
N VAL A 188 22.06 11.49 27.00
CA VAL A 188 21.48 11.44 28.36
C VAL A 188 20.40 12.51 28.52
N ARG A 189 20.67 13.77 28.14
CA ARG A 189 19.67 14.86 28.21
C ARG A 189 18.41 14.59 27.39
N LEU A 190 18.56 14.07 26.17
CA LEU A 190 17.43 13.74 25.30
C LEU A 190 16.62 12.53 25.83
N SER A 191 17.31 11.51 26.33
CA SER A 191 16.69 10.27 26.83
C SER A 191 15.84 10.46 28.09
N LEU A 192 16.06 11.55 28.84
CA LEU A 192 15.26 11.92 30.01
C LEU A 192 13.81 12.30 29.65
N TYR A 193 13.58 12.83 28.44
CA TYR A 193 12.27 13.33 28.02
C TYR A 193 11.66 12.56 26.85
N LEU A 194 12.49 12.01 25.96
CA LEU A 194 12.04 11.34 24.74
C LEU A 194 12.82 10.05 24.51
N THR A 195 12.11 9.00 24.14
CA THR A 195 12.74 7.76 23.67
C THR A 195 13.40 7.98 22.30
N PRO A 196 14.48 7.24 21.97
CA PRO A 196 15.13 7.34 20.65
C PRO A 196 14.17 7.11 19.48
N SER A 197 13.11 6.31 19.70
CA SER A 197 12.05 6.06 18.72
C SER A 197 11.16 7.28 18.49
N GLN A 198 10.87 8.08 19.52
CA GLN A 198 10.07 9.30 19.39
C GLN A 198 10.85 10.37 18.61
N ILE A 199 12.13 10.54 18.90
CA ILE A 199 12.99 11.49 18.17
C ILE A 199 13.09 11.08 16.69
N ALA A 200 13.35 9.80 16.43
CA ALA A 200 13.38 9.29 15.05
C ALA A 200 12.05 9.50 14.32
N ALA A 201 10.91 9.31 15.00
CA ALA A 201 9.58 9.57 14.45
C ALA A 201 9.38 11.06 14.09
N MET A 202 9.79 11.98 14.97
CA MET A 202 9.73 13.43 14.71
C MET A 202 10.61 13.84 13.54
N LEU A 203 11.82 13.27 13.43
CA LEU A 203 12.72 13.52 12.33
C LEU A 203 12.20 12.96 11.00
N CYS A 204 11.46 11.85 10.99
CA CYS A 204 10.86 11.30 9.77
C CYS A 204 9.73 12.18 9.21
N ALA A 205 8.93 12.80 10.07
CA ALA A 205 7.74 13.56 9.67
C ALA A 205 7.98 14.59 8.55
N PRO A 206 8.97 15.51 8.62
CA PRO A 206 9.20 16.49 7.55
C PRO A 206 9.58 15.83 6.21
N PHE A 207 10.33 14.73 6.22
CA PHE A 207 10.68 14.02 4.98
C PHE A 207 9.46 13.35 4.35
N MET A 208 8.57 12.78 5.16
CA MET A 208 7.33 12.17 4.65
C MET A 208 6.36 13.22 4.08
N ILE A 209 6.30 14.41 4.68
CA ILE A 209 5.53 15.56 4.15
C ILE A 209 6.13 16.03 2.82
N ALA A 210 7.46 16.19 2.76
CA ALA A 210 8.15 16.58 1.54
C ALA A 210 7.93 15.57 0.41
N TYR A 211 8.00 14.26 0.72
CA TYR A 211 7.74 13.22 -0.26
C TYR A 211 6.27 13.22 -0.73
N LEU A 212 5.30 13.45 0.16
CA LEU A 212 3.89 13.62 -0.25
C LEU A 212 3.73 14.77 -1.25
N GLY A 213 4.35 15.93 -0.99
CA GLY A 213 4.30 17.08 -1.89
C GLY A 213 4.94 16.78 -3.25
N ILE A 214 6.13 16.19 -3.27
CA ILE A 214 6.86 15.84 -4.51
C ILE A 214 6.12 14.75 -5.30
N SER A 215 5.43 13.83 -4.63
CA SER A 215 4.67 12.72 -5.25
C SER A 215 3.42 13.18 -6.04
N GLY A 216 3.16 14.49 -6.12
CA GLY A 216 2.00 15.05 -6.79
C GLY A 216 0.68 14.82 -6.05
N MET A 217 0.73 14.47 -4.75
CA MET A 217 -0.44 14.26 -3.88
C MET A 217 -1.47 13.30 -4.48
N SER A 218 -1.02 12.25 -5.16
CA SER A 218 -1.92 11.23 -5.70
C SER A 218 -2.77 10.58 -4.60
N ILE A 219 -3.97 10.11 -4.95
CA ILE A 219 -4.89 9.47 -4.00
C ILE A 219 -4.19 8.33 -3.21
N PRO A 220 -3.43 7.41 -3.85
CA PRO A 220 -2.64 6.41 -3.11
C PRO A 220 -1.60 7.02 -2.15
N SER A 221 -0.91 8.09 -2.54
CA SER A 221 0.08 8.79 -1.70
C SER A 221 -0.55 9.37 -0.44
N ILE A 222 -1.72 10.03 -0.57
CA ILE A 222 -2.43 10.62 0.57
C ILE A 222 -2.81 9.53 1.59
N ARG A 223 -3.35 8.40 1.13
CA ARG A 223 -3.72 7.29 2.03
C ARG A 223 -2.52 6.72 2.76
N ALA A 224 -1.43 6.48 2.04
CA ALA A 224 -0.18 6.00 2.64
C ALA A 224 0.36 6.99 3.67
N PHE A 225 0.35 8.28 3.36
CA PHE A 225 0.77 9.33 4.27
C PHE A 225 -0.10 9.40 5.55
N ILE A 226 -1.43 9.26 5.43
CA ILE A 226 -2.33 9.20 6.58
C ILE A 226 -1.98 7.99 7.46
N MET A 227 -1.82 6.80 6.87
CA MET A 227 -1.44 5.59 7.62
C MET A 227 -0.10 5.76 8.35
N ILE A 228 0.90 6.34 7.69
CA ILE A 228 2.22 6.61 8.27
C ILE A 228 2.13 7.65 9.38
N SER A 229 1.38 8.72 9.18
CA SER A 229 1.21 9.76 10.19
C SER A 229 0.57 9.20 11.46
N LEU A 230 -0.45 8.35 11.31
CA LEU A 230 -1.09 7.66 12.42
C LEU A 230 -0.14 6.68 13.12
N PHE A 231 0.68 5.96 12.36
CA PHE A 231 1.71 5.10 12.92
C PHE A 231 2.75 5.92 13.72
N LEU A 232 3.30 6.99 13.16
CA LEU A 232 4.26 7.87 13.83
C LEU A 232 3.65 8.51 15.09
N PHE A 233 2.41 8.97 15.01
CA PHE A 233 1.68 9.49 16.17
C PHE A 233 1.48 8.44 17.26
N GLY A 234 1.19 7.19 16.88
CA GLY A 234 1.14 6.06 17.80
C GLY A 234 2.47 5.82 18.53
N LEU A 235 3.61 5.97 17.84
CA LEU A 235 4.93 5.94 18.47
C LEU A 235 5.13 7.10 19.44
N LEU A 236 4.65 8.31 19.11
CA LEU A 236 4.77 9.48 19.98
C LEU A 236 4.03 9.29 21.32
N ILE A 237 2.86 8.67 21.29
CA ILE A 237 2.06 8.37 22.50
C ILE A 237 2.58 7.12 23.25
N GLN A 238 3.62 6.45 22.73
CA GLN A 238 4.16 5.19 23.27
C GLN A 238 3.12 4.08 23.44
N ARG A 239 2.01 4.14 22.69
CA ARG A 239 1.04 3.05 22.69
C ARG A 239 1.48 1.99 21.70
N LYS A 240 1.59 0.75 22.20
CA LYS A 240 1.62 -0.45 21.36
C LYS A 240 0.27 -0.56 20.62
N GLY A 241 0.14 0.16 19.52
CA GLY A 241 -0.97 0.03 18.59
C GLY A 241 -0.86 -1.30 17.88
N PHE A 242 -1.88 -2.15 18.01
CA PHE A 242 -1.97 -3.31 17.13
C PHE A 242 -2.14 -2.82 15.70
N TRP A 243 -1.37 -3.38 14.76
CA TRP A 243 -1.36 -2.99 13.34
C TRP A 243 -2.78 -2.91 12.74
N LEU A 244 -3.67 -3.82 13.15
CA LEU A 244 -5.08 -3.84 12.73
C LEU A 244 -5.88 -2.62 13.22
N ASN A 245 -5.65 -2.17 14.46
CA ASN A 245 -6.33 -0.99 15.00
C ASN A 245 -5.89 0.28 14.26
N THR A 246 -4.61 0.39 13.95
CA THR A 246 -4.06 1.50 13.16
C THR A 246 -4.66 1.51 11.76
N LEU A 247 -4.78 0.33 11.11
CA LEU A 247 -5.40 0.18 9.80
C LEU A 247 -6.87 0.67 9.82
N LEU A 248 -7.65 0.25 10.81
CA LEU A 248 -9.05 0.66 10.96
C LEU A 248 -9.22 2.13 11.25
N PHE A 249 -8.40 2.66 12.15
CA PHE A 249 -8.43 4.08 12.47
C PHE A 249 -8.09 4.92 11.24
N ALA A 250 -7.13 4.48 10.43
CA ALA A 250 -6.83 5.09 9.15
C ALA A 250 -8.04 5.03 8.19
N ALA A 251 -8.76 3.90 8.12
CA ALA A 251 -10.00 3.81 7.34
C ALA A 251 -11.02 4.86 7.77
N VAL A 252 -11.25 5.02 9.08
CA VAL A 252 -12.19 6.01 9.62
C VAL A 252 -11.79 7.41 9.22
N VAL A 253 -10.52 7.78 9.46
CA VAL A 253 -10.02 9.12 9.16
C VAL A 253 -10.13 9.43 7.67
N ILE A 254 -9.76 8.48 6.80
CA ILE A 254 -9.89 8.65 5.35
C ILE A 254 -11.35 8.83 4.93
N ILE A 255 -12.27 8.02 5.47
CA ILE A 255 -13.71 8.09 5.16
C ILE A 255 -14.32 9.40 5.68
N LEU A 256 -13.90 9.89 6.85
CA LEU A 256 -14.36 11.16 7.40
C LEU A 256 -13.91 12.36 6.56
N ILE A 257 -12.69 12.32 6.02
CA ILE A 257 -12.17 13.38 5.15
C ILE A 257 -12.82 13.30 3.76
N ARG A 258 -12.93 12.09 3.21
CA ARG A 258 -13.38 11.88 1.82
C ARG A 258 -14.15 10.56 1.69
N PRO A 259 -15.47 10.57 1.87
CA PRO A 259 -16.30 9.36 1.99
C PRO A 259 -16.43 8.55 0.70
N ASP A 260 -16.28 9.18 -0.47
CA ASP A 260 -16.17 8.54 -1.78
C ASP A 260 -14.95 7.62 -1.91
N SER A 261 -13.93 7.79 -1.05
CA SER A 261 -12.71 6.97 -1.08
C SER A 261 -12.97 5.47 -0.92
N ILE A 262 -14.12 5.06 -0.37
CA ILE A 262 -14.48 3.64 -0.24
C ILE A 262 -14.78 2.96 -1.58
N LEU A 263 -15.18 3.76 -2.57
CA LEU A 263 -15.46 3.32 -3.92
C LEU A 263 -14.17 3.21 -4.76
N ASP A 264 -13.10 3.90 -4.34
CA ASP A 264 -11.82 3.88 -5.05
C ASP A 264 -11.23 2.47 -5.05
N LEU A 265 -11.00 1.92 -6.24
CA LEU A 265 -10.31 0.65 -6.43
C LEU A 265 -8.97 0.61 -5.68
N SER A 266 -8.20 1.69 -5.74
CA SER A 266 -6.91 1.77 -5.07
C SER A 266 -7.02 1.78 -3.53
N PHE A 267 -8.15 2.21 -2.95
CA PHE A 267 -8.41 2.09 -1.52
C PHE A 267 -8.62 0.62 -1.18
N GLN A 268 -9.52 -0.03 -1.91
CA GLN A 268 -9.87 -1.44 -1.70
C GLN A 268 -8.63 -2.34 -1.80
N LEU A 269 -7.87 -2.24 -2.90
CA LEU A 269 -6.65 -3.02 -3.11
C LEU A 269 -5.62 -2.82 -1.98
N SER A 270 -5.38 -1.57 -1.55
CA SER A 270 -4.41 -1.27 -0.50
C SER A 270 -4.83 -1.84 0.85
N PHE A 271 -6.10 -1.72 1.23
CA PHE A 271 -6.60 -2.20 2.51
C PHE A 271 -6.60 -3.73 2.59
N ILE A 272 -7.05 -4.41 1.53
CA ILE A 272 -7.02 -5.87 1.45
C ILE A 272 -5.59 -6.38 1.49
N ALA A 273 -4.69 -5.78 0.71
CA ALA A 273 -3.28 -6.17 0.69
C ALA A 273 -2.67 -6.06 2.09
N VAL A 274 -2.82 -4.90 2.76
CA VAL A 274 -2.28 -4.70 4.12
C VAL A 274 -2.92 -5.64 5.14
N LEU A 275 -4.21 -5.94 5.01
CA LEU A 275 -4.90 -6.90 5.87
C LEU A 275 -4.33 -8.32 5.71
N CYS A 276 -4.23 -8.82 4.47
CA CYS A 276 -3.69 -10.15 4.18
C CYS A 276 -2.21 -10.27 4.57
N ILE A 277 -1.40 -9.25 4.26
CA ILE A 277 0.00 -9.15 4.67
C ILE A 277 0.10 -9.20 6.20
N GLY A 278 -0.67 -8.38 6.91
CA GLY A 278 -0.60 -8.29 8.36
C GLY A 278 -1.00 -9.59 9.07
N ILE A 279 -2.03 -10.28 8.59
CA ILE A 279 -2.47 -11.57 9.14
C ILE A 279 -1.36 -12.63 9.00
N VAL A 280 -0.78 -12.75 7.80
CA VAL A 280 0.26 -13.75 7.53
C VAL A 280 1.57 -13.37 8.22
N ALA A 281 1.97 -12.11 8.20
CA ALA A 281 3.19 -11.64 8.86
C ALA A 281 3.14 -11.86 10.38
N GLN A 282 2.00 -11.57 11.04
CA GLN A 282 1.85 -11.81 12.47
C GLN A 282 1.96 -13.31 12.81
N ARG A 283 1.43 -14.18 11.95
CA ARG A 283 1.49 -15.62 12.15
C ARG A 283 2.88 -16.19 11.91
N SER A 284 3.56 -15.73 10.86
CA SER A 284 4.94 -16.13 10.57
C SER A 284 5.88 -15.72 11.69
N ALA A 285 5.75 -14.50 12.22
CA ALA A 285 6.54 -14.04 13.36
C ALA A 285 6.37 -14.93 14.60
N LYS A 286 5.12 -15.30 14.94
CA LYS A 286 4.87 -16.23 16.06
C LYS A 286 5.48 -17.62 15.81
N THR A 287 5.39 -18.12 14.58
CA THR A 287 5.95 -19.42 14.20
C THR A 287 7.48 -19.42 14.25
N GLU A 288 8.10 -18.27 13.92
CA GLU A 288 9.55 -18.06 14.01
C GLU A 288 10.01 -17.99 15.47
N GLU A 289 9.33 -17.23 16.33
CA GLU A 289 9.59 -17.20 17.79
C GLU A 289 9.49 -18.61 18.40
N ASP A 290 8.41 -19.34 18.11
CA ASP A 290 8.21 -20.71 18.62
C ASP A 290 9.27 -21.71 18.08
N ALA A 291 9.92 -21.40 16.94
CA ALA A 291 10.93 -22.27 16.33
C ALA A 291 12.35 -21.94 16.81
N GLU A 292 12.64 -20.66 17.12
CA GLU A 292 13.89 -20.23 17.73
C GLU A 292 13.98 -20.73 19.19
N GLU A 293 12.88 -20.66 19.95
CA GLU A 293 12.82 -21.17 21.34
C GLU A 293 13.07 -22.69 21.42
N ARG A 294 12.70 -23.45 20.37
CA ARG A 294 13.00 -24.90 20.28
C ARG A 294 14.44 -25.20 19.91
N GLN A 295 15.15 -24.28 19.24
CA GLN A 295 16.54 -24.48 18.83
C GLN A 295 17.56 -24.12 19.92
N ASP A 296 17.25 -23.15 20.78
CA ASP A 296 18.13 -22.72 21.89
C ASP A 296 18.30 -23.80 22.98
N GLY A 297 17.43 -24.82 23.01
CA GLY A 297 17.46 -25.90 24.00
C GLY A 297 18.27 -27.15 23.65
N SER A 298 18.91 -27.28 22.47
CA SER A 298 19.38 -28.61 22.03
C SER A 298 20.70 -28.76 21.25
N ILE A 299 21.54 -27.73 21.03
CA ILE A 299 22.76 -27.91 20.19
C ILE A 299 23.98 -27.14 20.72
N GLU A 300 25.06 -27.86 21.08
CA GLU A 300 26.40 -27.29 21.25
C GLU A 300 26.99 -26.87 19.88
N PRO A 301 27.58 -25.67 19.74
CA PRO A 301 27.94 -25.13 18.43
C PRO A 301 29.24 -25.75 17.87
N GLY A 302 29.12 -26.84 17.10
CA GLY A 302 30.20 -27.33 16.23
C GLY A 302 30.42 -26.43 15.00
N ALA A 303 31.62 -26.39 14.42
CA ALA A 303 31.97 -25.48 13.31
C ALA A 303 31.08 -25.62 12.05
N ASP A 304 30.55 -26.83 11.78
CA ASP A 304 29.62 -27.11 10.69
C ASP A 304 28.19 -26.58 10.95
N SER A 305 27.87 -26.26 12.20
CA SER A 305 26.56 -25.70 12.57
C SER A 305 26.37 -24.29 12.02
N LYS A 306 27.42 -23.48 11.86
CA LYS A 306 27.27 -22.07 11.42
C LYS A 306 26.76 -21.95 9.99
N LEU A 307 27.28 -22.76 9.06
CA LEU A 307 26.82 -22.78 7.66
C LEU A 307 25.37 -23.27 7.55
N TYR A 308 25.00 -24.30 8.32
CA TYR A 308 23.62 -24.77 8.41
C TYR A 308 22.66 -23.74 9.03
N THR A 309 23.11 -23.02 10.07
CA THR A 309 22.31 -21.98 10.75
C THR A 309 22.11 -20.75 9.86
N LEU A 310 23.12 -20.36 9.06
CA LEU A 310 23.00 -19.26 8.11
C LEU A 310 22.07 -19.59 6.93
N THR A 311 22.20 -20.79 6.35
CA THR A 311 21.38 -21.23 5.22
C THR A 311 19.92 -21.42 5.62
N SER A 312 19.65 -22.03 6.79
CA SER A 312 18.29 -22.19 7.32
C SER A 312 17.62 -20.86 7.66
N ASN A 313 18.36 -19.88 8.20
CA ASN A 313 17.84 -18.54 8.46
C ASN A 313 17.49 -17.78 7.17
N LEU A 314 18.33 -17.89 6.13
CA LEU A 314 18.03 -17.27 4.85
C LEU A 314 16.81 -17.91 4.17
N LEU A 315 16.74 -19.24 4.18
CA LEU A 315 15.61 -19.99 3.63
C LEU A 315 14.31 -19.64 4.35
N ARG A 316 14.33 -19.54 5.69
CA ARG A 316 13.18 -19.11 6.49
C ARG A 316 12.71 -17.71 6.14
N ARG A 317 13.64 -16.74 6.06
CA ARG A 317 13.31 -15.35 5.66
C ARG A 317 12.71 -15.28 4.26
N CYS A 318 13.28 -16.01 3.31
CA CYS A 318 12.74 -16.09 1.94
C CYS A 318 11.35 -16.71 1.93
N SER A 319 11.14 -17.79 2.70
CA SER A 319 9.82 -18.43 2.85
C SER A 319 8.78 -17.48 3.45
N THR A 320 9.15 -16.71 4.47
CA THR A 320 8.26 -15.73 5.10
C THR A 320 7.91 -14.59 4.13
N ALA A 321 8.89 -14.07 3.40
CA ALA A 321 8.65 -13.04 2.37
C ALA A 321 7.76 -13.56 1.23
N LEU A 322 7.99 -14.80 0.77
CA LEU A 322 7.15 -15.43 -0.25
C LEU A 322 5.70 -15.62 0.23
N LYS A 323 5.50 -16.07 1.48
CA LYS A 323 4.16 -16.21 2.09
C LYS A 323 3.44 -14.87 2.18
N ILE A 324 4.15 -13.80 2.55
CA ILE A 324 3.60 -12.43 2.62
C ILE A 324 3.19 -11.96 1.22
N SER A 325 4.05 -12.16 0.23
CA SER A 325 3.80 -11.79 -1.17
C SER A 325 2.60 -12.56 -1.75
N LEU A 326 2.55 -13.87 -1.53
CA LEU A 326 1.44 -14.73 -1.92
C LEU A 326 0.12 -14.31 -1.27
N ALA A 327 0.13 -13.96 0.01
CA ALA A 327 -1.05 -13.48 0.71
C ALA A 327 -1.60 -12.19 0.11
N ALA A 328 -0.72 -11.27 -0.28
CA ALA A 328 -1.10 -10.04 -0.96
C ALA A 328 -1.67 -10.33 -2.37
N SER A 329 -1.00 -11.17 -3.16
CA SER A 329 -1.47 -11.55 -4.50
C SER A 329 -2.83 -12.25 -4.45
N ILE A 330 -3.02 -13.25 -3.59
CA ILE A 330 -4.30 -13.97 -3.45
C ILE A 330 -5.39 -13.04 -2.92
N GLY A 331 -5.08 -12.21 -1.91
CA GLY A 331 -6.04 -11.29 -1.33
C GLY A 331 -6.58 -10.29 -2.36
N THR A 332 -5.70 -9.77 -3.21
CA THR A 332 -6.07 -8.77 -4.23
C THR A 332 -6.52 -9.38 -5.56
N ALA A 333 -6.28 -10.68 -5.79
CA ALA A 333 -6.54 -11.36 -7.05
C ALA A 333 -7.96 -11.16 -7.61
N PRO A 334 -9.05 -11.31 -6.85
CA PRO A 334 -10.40 -11.18 -7.41
C PRO A 334 -10.70 -9.76 -7.88
N LEU A 335 -10.24 -8.74 -7.14
CA LEU A 335 -10.40 -7.35 -7.56
C LEU A 335 -9.54 -7.03 -8.77
N VAL A 336 -8.30 -7.53 -8.83
CA VAL A 336 -7.42 -7.31 -9.98
C VAL A 336 -7.99 -8.01 -11.22
N ALA A 337 -8.39 -9.27 -11.08
CA ALA A 337 -9.02 -10.06 -12.13
C ALA A 337 -10.33 -9.42 -12.62
N TYR A 338 -11.13 -8.87 -11.71
CA TYR A 338 -12.34 -8.12 -12.05
C TYR A 338 -11.90 -6.88 -12.83
N TYR A 339 -11.37 -5.84 -12.20
CA TYR A 339 -11.16 -4.54 -12.87
C TYR A 339 -10.18 -4.56 -14.05
N PHE A 340 -9.17 -5.43 -14.05
CA PHE A 340 -8.10 -5.40 -15.05
C PHE A 340 -8.05 -6.59 -16.01
N HIS A 341 -8.92 -7.61 -15.84
CA HIS A 341 -8.97 -8.78 -16.72
C HIS A 341 -7.66 -9.58 -16.87
N TYR A 342 -6.75 -9.47 -15.90
CA TYR A 342 -5.54 -10.28 -15.87
C TYR A 342 -5.19 -10.72 -14.45
N PHE A 343 -4.44 -11.81 -14.34
CA PHE A 343 -3.84 -12.26 -13.10
C PHE A 343 -2.43 -12.76 -13.36
N SER A 344 -1.45 -12.17 -12.66
CA SER A 344 -0.04 -12.56 -12.80
C SER A 344 0.30 -13.68 -11.82
N VAL A 345 0.60 -14.87 -12.36
CA VAL A 345 0.95 -16.06 -11.60
C VAL A 345 2.34 -15.93 -10.98
N ILE A 346 3.26 -15.25 -11.67
CA ILE A 346 4.63 -15.05 -11.19
C ILE A 346 4.73 -13.94 -10.13
N SER A 347 3.65 -13.17 -9.91
CA SER A 347 3.63 -12.00 -9.02
C SER A 347 4.27 -12.24 -7.65
N PRO A 348 4.06 -13.38 -6.95
CA PRO A 348 4.71 -13.61 -5.67
C PRO A 348 6.25 -13.63 -5.75
N LEU A 349 6.79 -14.22 -6.81
CA LEU A 349 8.22 -14.40 -7.05
C LEU A 349 8.87 -13.10 -7.54
N THR A 350 8.24 -12.40 -8.48
CA THR A 350 8.74 -11.11 -8.96
C THR A 350 8.75 -10.08 -7.83
N ASN A 351 7.70 -10.04 -6.99
CA ASN A 351 7.68 -9.19 -5.79
C ASN A 351 8.74 -9.55 -4.75
N LEU A 352 9.14 -10.82 -4.63
CA LEU A 352 10.20 -11.23 -3.72
C LEU A 352 11.56 -10.64 -4.12
N ILE A 353 11.81 -10.47 -5.42
CA ILE A 353 13.09 -10.01 -5.97
C ILE A 353 13.06 -8.49 -6.21
N PHE A 354 12.10 -8.01 -6.99
CA PHE A 354 12.12 -6.64 -7.49
C PHE A 354 11.64 -5.62 -6.47
N THR A 355 10.64 -5.93 -5.66
CA THR A 355 10.11 -4.96 -4.68
C THR A 355 11.16 -4.54 -3.65
N PRO A 356 11.99 -5.46 -3.09
CA PRO A 356 13.11 -5.07 -2.24
C PRO A 356 14.19 -4.26 -2.99
N VAL A 357 14.56 -4.63 -4.21
CA VAL A 357 15.60 -3.92 -4.97
C VAL A 357 15.13 -2.50 -5.33
N ILE A 358 13.97 -2.38 -5.93
CA ILE A 358 13.40 -1.08 -6.32
C ILE A 358 13.16 -0.24 -5.07
N GLY A 359 12.61 -0.85 -4.02
CA GLY A 359 12.23 -0.12 -2.83
C GLY A 359 13.38 0.27 -1.90
N PHE A 360 14.36 -0.63 -1.65
CA PHE A 360 15.45 -0.36 -0.70
C PHE A 360 16.70 0.21 -1.37
N VAL A 361 16.86 0.06 -2.69
CA VAL A 361 18.04 0.54 -3.42
C VAL A 361 17.68 1.70 -4.33
N ILE A 362 16.80 1.48 -5.31
CA ILE A 362 16.55 2.47 -6.36
C ILE A 362 15.80 3.69 -5.81
N LEU A 363 14.64 3.49 -5.18
CA LEU A 363 13.79 4.57 -4.68
C LEU A 363 14.53 5.48 -3.67
N PRO A 364 15.17 4.97 -2.61
CA PRO A 364 15.78 5.82 -1.59
C PRO A 364 16.99 6.56 -2.15
N ALA A 365 17.81 5.89 -2.96
CA ALA A 365 18.96 6.52 -3.60
C ALA A 365 18.51 7.62 -4.56
N ALA A 366 17.54 7.34 -5.44
CA ALA A 366 17.05 8.32 -6.41
C ALA A 366 16.33 9.50 -5.73
N LEU A 367 15.61 9.25 -4.64
CA LEU A 367 14.95 10.30 -3.84
C LEU A 367 15.96 11.18 -3.12
N VAL A 368 16.99 10.59 -2.47
CA VAL A 368 18.08 11.35 -1.84
C VAL A 368 18.83 12.19 -2.88
N LEU A 369 19.19 11.60 -4.03
CA LEU A 369 19.84 12.33 -5.10
C LEU A 369 18.96 13.45 -5.67
N SER A 370 17.65 13.24 -5.76
CA SER A 370 16.71 14.27 -6.19
C SER A 370 16.71 15.46 -5.22
N PHE A 371 16.77 15.22 -3.91
CA PHE A 371 16.93 16.28 -2.91
C PHE A 371 18.29 16.98 -3.01
N VAL A 372 19.38 16.24 -3.19
CA VAL A 372 20.72 16.81 -3.41
C VAL A 372 20.74 17.68 -4.66
N SER A 373 20.12 17.23 -5.74
CA SER A 373 20.02 17.95 -7.00
C SER A 373 19.22 19.25 -6.90
N LEU A 374 18.17 19.29 -6.05
CA LEU A 374 17.45 20.53 -5.80
C LEU A 374 18.35 21.63 -5.22
N VAL A 375 19.29 21.25 -4.34
CA VAL A 375 20.20 22.16 -3.63
C VAL A 375 21.44 22.51 -4.47
N PHE A 376 22.12 21.50 -5.00
CA PHE A 376 23.43 21.66 -5.63
C PHE A 376 23.41 21.62 -7.17
N ASN A 377 22.25 21.33 -7.77
CA ASN A 377 22.07 21.17 -9.22
C ASN A 377 22.98 20.10 -9.86
N VAL A 378 23.48 19.16 -9.06
CA VAL A 378 24.29 18.01 -9.51
C VAL A 378 23.58 16.73 -9.10
N PHE A 379 23.61 15.72 -9.97
CA PHE A 379 23.18 14.35 -9.68
C PHE A 379 24.42 13.45 -9.51
N PRO A 380 25.03 13.40 -8.31
CA PRO A 380 26.18 12.53 -8.09
C PRO A 380 25.75 11.07 -8.24
N LEU A 381 26.62 10.21 -8.77
CA LEU A 381 26.34 8.77 -8.94
C LEU A 381 25.15 8.43 -9.85
N HIS A 382 24.68 9.36 -10.70
CA HIS A 382 23.57 9.09 -11.63
C HIS A 382 23.84 7.88 -12.52
N SER A 383 25.07 7.72 -13.04
CA SER A 383 25.42 6.60 -13.92
C SER A 383 25.26 5.24 -13.25
N LEU A 384 25.53 5.16 -11.94
CA LEU A 384 25.34 3.92 -11.16
C LEU A 384 23.85 3.61 -11.00
N ILE A 385 23.04 4.61 -10.64
CA ILE A 385 21.60 4.42 -10.48
C ILE A 385 20.94 4.12 -11.83
N ASP A 386 21.37 4.77 -12.90
CA ASP A 386 20.92 4.51 -14.26
C ASP A 386 21.23 3.07 -14.67
N ALA A 387 22.47 2.61 -14.46
CA ALA A 387 22.87 1.24 -14.75
C ALA A 387 22.05 0.20 -13.97
N VAL A 388 21.85 0.42 -12.66
CA VAL A 388 21.03 -0.47 -11.82
C VAL A 388 19.57 -0.46 -12.26
N THR A 389 19.01 0.72 -12.56
CA THR A 389 17.62 0.88 -13.00
C THR A 389 17.41 0.21 -14.35
N PHE A 390 18.29 0.48 -15.32
CA PHE A 390 18.27 -0.12 -16.64
C PHE A 390 18.37 -1.65 -16.57
N PHE A 391 19.30 -2.17 -15.75
CA PHE A 391 19.44 -3.61 -15.54
C PHE A 391 18.16 -4.24 -14.98
N VAL A 392 17.53 -3.60 -13.98
CA VAL A 392 16.27 -4.09 -13.40
C VAL A 392 15.14 -4.06 -14.42
N LEU A 393 15.01 -2.99 -15.21
CA LEU A 393 13.99 -2.87 -16.25
C LEU A 393 14.19 -3.92 -17.34
N ALA A 394 15.44 -4.14 -17.79
CA ALA A 394 15.77 -5.18 -18.74
C ALA A 394 15.42 -6.58 -18.22
N LEU A 395 15.68 -6.86 -16.93
CA LEU A 395 15.32 -8.13 -16.32
C LEU A 395 13.80 -8.32 -16.26
N ILE A 396 13.05 -7.30 -15.88
CA ILE A 396 11.57 -7.33 -15.87
C ILE A 396 11.03 -7.60 -17.28
N LYS A 397 11.54 -6.89 -18.30
CA LYS A 397 11.15 -7.09 -19.71
C LYS A 397 11.48 -8.49 -20.22
N ASN A 398 12.66 -9.03 -19.87
CA ASN A 398 13.04 -10.38 -20.25
C ASN A 398 12.15 -11.43 -19.59
N ILE A 399 11.85 -11.26 -18.30
CA ILE A 399 10.89 -12.14 -17.61
C ILE A 399 9.55 -12.04 -18.31
N ALA A 400 9.04 -10.85 -18.61
CA ALA A 400 7.74 -10.62 -19.24
C ALA A 400 7.56 -11.30 -20.62
N ARG A 401 8.64 -11.70 -21.30
CA ARG A 401 8.61 -12.43 -22.58
C ARG A 401 8.39 -13.94 -22.43
N LEU A 402 8.48 -14.49 -21.22
CA LEU A 402 8.22 -15.90 -20.98
C LEU A 402 6.73 -16.21 -21.18
N ASN A 403 6.42 -17.42 -21.64
CA ASN A 403 5.03 -17.87 -21.78
C ASN A 403 4.44 -18.17 -20.39
N PHE A 404 3.11 -18.00 -20.24
CA PHE A 404 2.32 -18.36 -19.04
C PHE A 404 2.56 -17.53 -17.77
N ILE A 405 3.04 -16.29 -17.89
CA ILE A 405 3.27 -15.42 -16.73
C ILE A 405 1.96 -14.83 -16.22
N ASP A 406 1.09 -14.42 -17.13
CA ASP A 406 -0.21 -13.84 -16.88
C ASP A 406 -1.32 -14.67 -17.50
N ILE A 407 -2.42 -14.76 -16.78
CA ILE A 407 -3.65 -15.38 -17.25
C ILE A 407 -4.61 -14.23 -17.56
N LYS A 408 -5.03 -14.12 -18.82
CA LYS A 408 -6.11 -13.22 -19.21
C LYS A 408 -7.43 -13.82 -18.75
N ILE A 409 -8.20 -13.04 -18.00
CA ILE A 409 -9.45 -13.48 -17.39
C ILE A 409 -10.60 -12.79 -18.12
N PRO A 410 -11.54 -13.55 -18.72
CA PRO A 410 -12.69 -12.96 -19.40
C PRO A 410 -13.56 -12.16 -18.41
N ALA A 411 -14.42 -11.29 -18.92
CA ALA A 411 -15.37 -10.57 -18.06
C ALA A 411 -16.24 -11.57 -17.28
N PHE A 412 -16.42 -11.32 -15.98
CA PHE A 412 -17.20 -12.16 -15.09
C PHE A 412 -18.03 -11.30 -14.12
N PRO A 413 -19.13 -11.83 -13.56
CA PRO A 413 -20.04 -11.06 -12.73
C PRO A 413 -19.42 -10.65 -11.40
N PHE A 414 -19.81 -9.47 -10.90
CA PHE A 414 -19.33 -8.90 -9.62
C PHE A 414 -19.64 -9.76 -8.38
N ILE A 415 -20.50 -10.77 -8.51
CA ILE A 415 -20.85 -11.71 -7.44
C ILE A 415 -19.64 -12.60 -7.09
N LEU A 416 -18.78 -12.94 -8.06
CA LEU A 416 -17.65 -13.83 -7.84
C LEU A 416 -16.60 -13.25 -6.85
N PRO A 417 -16.14 -11.99 -6.97
CA PRO A 417 -15.27 -11.38 -5.96
C PRO A 417 -15.92 -11.35 -4.57
N ILE A 418 -17.23 -11.05 -4.50
CA ILE A 418 -17.96 -10.99 -3.23
C ILE A 418 -17.98 -12.36 -2.54
N THR A 419 -18.35 -13.41 -3.28
CA THR A 419 -18.37 -14.79 -2.75
C THR A 419 -17.00 -15.25 -2.31
N PHE A 420 -15.93 -14.87 -3.03
CA PHE A 420 -14.55 -15.15 -2.63
C PHE A 420 -14.20 -14.50 -1.28
N TYR A 421 -14.47 -13.21 -1.10
CA TYR A 421 -14.18 -12.53 0.19
C TYR A 421 -15.06 -13.04 1.33
N LEU A 422 -16.33 -13.38 1.06
CA LEU A 422 -17.21 -14.05 2.04
C LEU A 422 -16.66 -15.42 2.44
N GLY A 423 -16.12 -16.19 1.48
CA GLY A 423 -15.48 -17.48 1.72
C GLY A 423 -14.24 -17.36 2.60
N ILE A 424 -13.33 -16.42 2.31
CA ILE A 424 -12.17 -16.12 3.16
C ILE A 424 -12.62 -15.76 4.58
N LEU A 425 -13.62 -14.89 4.68
CA LEU A 425 -14.14 -14.48 5.98
C LEU A 425 -14.73 -15.66 6.76
N GLY A 426 -15.55 -16.48 6.10
CA GLY A 426 -16.12 -17.70 6.68
C GLY A 426 -15.05 -18.65 7.18
N TYR A 427 -13.98 -18.86 6.40
CA TYR A 427 -12.83 -19.67 6.79
C TYR A 427 -12.11 -19.13 8.02
N VAL A 428 -11.86 -17.81 8.08
CA VAL A 428 -11.22 -17.16 9.23
C VAL A 428 -12.10 -17.30 10.48
N ILE A 429 -13.42 -17.09 10.36
CA ILE A 429 -14.38 -17.28 11.47
C ILE A 429 -14.36 -18.72 11.98
N ALA A 430 -14.47 -19.70 11.07
CA ALA A 430 -14.51 -21.12 11.42
C ALA A 430 -13.24 -21.54 12.16
N ARG A 431 -12.07 -21.10 11.68
CA ARG A 431 -10.78 -21.42 12.30
C ARG A 431 -10.59 -20.78 13.68
N LEU A 432 -11.11 -19.57 13.88
CA LEU A 432 -11.11 -18.90 15.18
C LEU A 432 -12.07 -19.56 16.19
N ARG A 433 -13.10 -20.26 15.71
CA ARG A 433 -13.97 -21.08 16.58
C ARG A 433 -13.31 -22.41 16.97
N ALA A 434 -12.56 -23.04 16.06
CA ALA A 434 -11.89 -24.32 16.29
C ALA A 434 -10.63 -24.25 17.19
N THR A 435 -10.18 -23.04 17.54
CA THR A 435 -9.03 -22.81 18.44
C THR A 435 -9.44 -22.47 19.88
N LYS A 436 -10.74 -22.59 20.18
CA LYS A 436 -11.30 -22.63 21.53
C LYS A 436 -11.74 -24.04 21.83
#